data_AF-A0A7Y0EVA4-F1
#
_entry.id   AF-A0A7Y0EVA4-F1
#
_cell.length_a   1.000
_cell.length_b   1.000
_cell.length_c   1.000
_cell.angle_alpha   90.00
_cell.angle_beta   90.00
_cell.angle_gamma   90.00
#
_symmetry.space_group_name_H-M   'P 1'
#
loop_
_entity.id
_entity.type
_entity.pdbx_description
1 polymer ?
#
loop_
_entity_poly.entity_id
_entity_poly.type
_entity_poly.pdbx_seq_one_letter_code
_entity_poly.pdbx_strand_id
1 'polypeptide(L)'
;MSRGLGRIERELLEEISTGEGRTIVATPGLTPAESEARRRAARSLDRKGLACLRAGRRYTRRSLLMTARAAAEWDARAGEEALERAQDRQDEARRDEMAAFQAIRAAKGDKGPATEGERNTARITIKPMHGRESTADFLLSDIEAGLGTTWSLGRPRQTKDGITLTATLRPGIESHGPEAPATLF
;
A
#
# COMPACT_ATOMS: atom_id res chain seq x y z
N MET A 1 -11.64 -27.68 -48.16
CA MET A 1 -11.92 -28.66 -47.09
C MET A 1 -10.60 -29.22 -46.55
N SER A 2 -10.20 -28.84 -45.33
CA SER A 2 -8.90 -29.18 -44.73
C SER A 2 -8.86 -30.64 -44.24
N ARG A 3 -8.56 -31.58 -45.14
CA ARG A 3 -8.48 -33.02 -44.78
C ARG A 3 -7.39 -33.35 -43.74
N GLY A 4 -6.40 -32.48 -43.54
CA GLY A 4 -5.29 -32.73 -42.60
C GLY A 4 -5.58 -32.34 -41.14
N LEU A 5 -6.39 -31.31 -40.88
CA LEU A 5 -6.50 -30.74 -39.53
C LEU A 5 -7.24 -31.67 -38.56
N GLY A 6 -8.34 -32.28 -39.01
CA GLY A 6 -9.15 -33.19 -38.17
C GLY A 6 -8.46 -34.52 -37.84
N ARG A 7 -7.38 -34.88 -38.55
CA ARG A 7 -6.52 -36.01 -38.16
C ARG A 7 -5.66 -35.61 -36.96
N ILE A 8 -4.98 -34.47 -37.06
CA ILE A 8 -4.10 -33.95 -36.00
C ILE A 8 -4.88 -33.65 -34.72
N GLU A 9 -6.10 -33.13 -34.83
CA GLU A 9 -6.99 -32.94 -33.68
C GLU A 9 -7.30 -34.26 -32.96
N ARG A 10 -7.58 -35.33 -33.69
CA ARG A 10 -7.83 -36.66 -33.11
C ARG A 10 -6.58 -37.24 -32.46
N GLU A 11 -5.43 -37.14 -33.11
CA GLU A 11 -4.14 -37.55 -32.55
C GLU A 11 -3.85 -36.81 -31.24
N LEU A 12 -4.06 -35.49 -31.18
CA LEU A 12 -3.88 -34.72 -29.96
C LEU A 12 -4.85 -35.12 -28.84
N LEU A 13 -6.11 -35.43 -29.17
CA LEU A 13 -7.09 -35.91 -28.21
C LEU A 13 -6.74 -37.31 -27.67
N GLU A 14 -6.23 -38.19 -28.55
CA GLU A 14 -5.75 -39.51 -28.16
C GLU A 14 -4.51 -39.40 -27.26
N GLU A 15 -3.57 -38.51 -27.57
CA GLU A 15 -2.38 -38.26 -26.75
C GLU A 15 -2.74 -37.76 -25.33
N ILE A 16 -3.71 -36.85 -25.19
CA ILE A 16 -4.14 -36.40 -23.85
C ILE A 16 -4.95 -37.47 -23.10
N SER A 17 -5.64 -38.35 -23.82
CA SER A 17 -6.44 -39.44 -23.23
C SER A 17 -5.58 -40.61 -22.78
N THR A 18 -4.51 -40.90 -23.52
CA THR A 18 -3.55 -41.97 -23.19
C THR A 18 -2.46 -41.49 -22.25
N GLY A 19 -2.12 -40.21 -22.31
CA GLY A 19 -1.26 -39.54 -21.33
C GLY A 19 -2.00 -39.24 -20.02
N GLU A 20 -1.29 -38.68 -19.04
CA GLU A 20 -1.83 -38.22 -17.75
C GLU A 20 -2.78 -36.99 -17.88
N GLY A 21 -3.63 -36.94 -18.90
CA GLY A 21 -4.52 -35.81 -19.16
C GLY A 21 -3.85 -34.58 -19.76
N ARG A 22 -2.60 -34.68 -20.22
CA ARG A 22 -1.82 -33.56 -20.78
C ARG A 22 -0.82 -34.02 -21.85
N THR A 23 -0.59 -33.18 -22.85
CA THR A 23 0.46 -33.36 -23.87
C THR A 23 1.11 -32.02 -24.25
N ILE A 24 2.33 -32.07 -24.77
CA ILE A 24 3.01 -30.90 -25.33
C ILE A 24 2.56 -30.74 -26.79
N VAL A 25 2.02 -29.56 -27.13
CA VAL A 25 1.45 -29.31 -28.46
C VAL A 25 2.49 -29.45 -29.57
N ALA A 26 3.69 -28.91 -29.37
CA ALA A 26 4.81 -29.00 -30.31
C ALA A 26 6.00 -29.67 -29.62
N THR A 27 6.17 -30.96 -29.90
CA THR A 27 7.28 -31.77 -29.38
C THR A 27 8.59 -31.44 -30.10
N PRO A 28 9.75 -31.64 -29.44
CA PRO A 28 11.05 -31.54 -30.10
C PRO A 28 11.14 -32.52 -31.26
N GLY A 29 11.72 -32.10 -32.39
CA GLY A 29 11.94 -32.96 -33.56
C GLY A 29 10.89 -32.85 -34.66
N LEU A 30 9.79 -32.12 -34.43
CA LEU A 30 8.83 -31.82 -35.49
C LEU A 30 9.36 -30.76 -36.45
N THR A 31 9.00 -30.87 -37.72
CA THR A 31 9.24 -29.80 -38.69
C THR A 31 8.47 -28.53 -38.31
N PRO A 32 8.89 -27.35 -38.79
CA PRO A 32 8.14 -26.11 -38.54
C PRO A 32 6.68 -26.16 -39.01
N ALA A 33 6.42 -26.84 -40.14
CA ALA A 33 5.08 -26.99 -40.69
C ALA A 33 4.17 -27.87 -39.80
N GLU A 34 4.69 -29.00 -39.32
CA GLU A 34 3.97 -29.89 -38.40
C GLU A 34 3.71 -29.22 -37.05
N SER A 35 4.72 -28.50 -36.53
CA SER A 35 4.60 -27.72 -35.31
C SER A 35 3.47 -26.70 -35.40
N GLU A 36 3.38 -25.97 -36.52
CA GLU A 36 2.32 -24.99 -36.73
C GLU A 36 0.96 -25.64 -36.95
N ALA A 37 0.90 -26.78 -37.66
CA ALA A 37 -0.34 -27.54 -37.84
C ALA A 37 -0.90 -28.03 -36.49
N ARG A 38 -0.03 -28.56 -35.60
CA ARG A 38 -0.42 -28.96 -34.24
C ARG A 38 -0.84 -27.78 -33.38
N ARG A 39 -0.17 -26.63 -33.46
CA ARG A 39 -0.60 -25.40 -32.79
C ARG A 39 -1.99 -24.94 -33.23
N ARG A 40 -2.28 -25.00 -34.54
CA ARG A 40 -3.63 -24.67 -35.07
C ARG A 40 -4.68 -25.65 -34.59
N ALA A 41 -4.39 -26.95 -34.63
CA ALA A 41 -5.29 -27.99 -34.12
C ALA A 41 -5.57 -27.80 -32.62
N ALA A 42 -4.56 -27.56 -31.81
CA ALA A 42 -4.70 -27.29 -30.38
C ALA A 42 -5.58 -26.06 -30.09
N ARG A 43 -5.37 -24.94 -30.82
CA ARG A 43 -6.24 -23.75 -30.72
C ARG A 43 -7.68 -24.02 -31.14
N SER A 44 -7.87 -24.88 -32.15
CA SER A 44 -9.20 -25.29 -32.60
C SER A 44 -9.91 -26.14 -31.55
N LEU A 45 -9.21 -27.10 -30.92
CA LEU A 45 -9.74 -27.91 -29.83
C LEU A 45 -10.12 -27.07 -28.60
N ASP A 46 -9.29 -26.08 -28.26
CA ASP A 46 -9.56 -25.12 -27.19
C ASP A 46 -10.81 -24.29 -27.47
N ARG A 47 -10.94 -23.75 -28.69
CA ARG A 47 -12.14 -23.03 -29.12
C ARG A 47 -13.40 -23.89 -29.14
N LYS A 48 -13.26 -25.19 -29.41
CA LYS A 48 -14.37 -26.16 -29.37
C LYS A 48 -14.72 -26.60 -27.94
N GLY A 49 -13.92 -26.24 -26.93
CA GLY A 49 -14.12 -26.66 -25.54
C GLY A 49 -13.84 -28.14 -25.29
N LEU A 50 -13.17 -28.84 -26.21
CA LEU A 50 -12.87 -30.27 -26.08
C LEU A 50 -11.59 -30.54 -25.27
N ALA A 51 -10.69 -29.58 -25.24
CA ALA A 51 -9.45 -29.59 -24.48
C ALA A 51 -9.09 -28.16 -24.11
N CYS A 52 -8.17 -27.97 -23.18
CA CYS A 52 -7.74 -26.65 -22.73
C CYS A 52 -6.29 -26.40 -23.11
N LEU A 53 -6.02 -25.27 -23.77
CA LEU A 53 -4.69 -24.82 -24.11
C LEU A 53 -4.14 -23.93 -22.99
N ARG A 54 -2.93 -24.26 -22.49
CA ARG A 54 -2.23 -23.48 -21.46
C ARG A 54 -0.77 -23.24 -21.85
N ALA A 55 -0.19 -22.16 -21.35
CA ALA A 55 1.25 -21.96 -21.43
C ALA A 55 1.95 -22.76 -20.31
N GLY A 56 3.01 -23.49 -20.62
CA GLY A 56 3.83 -24.15 -19.61
C GLY A 56 4.51 -23.15 -18.66
N ARG A 57 4.72 -23.56 -17.41
CA ARG A 57 5.40 -22.74 -16.37
C ARG A 57 6.91 -22.95 -16.37
N ARG A 58 7.63 -21.92 -15.87
CA ARG A 58 9.07 -21.77 -15.49
C ARG A 58 10.16 -22.41 -16.37
N TYR A 59 10.01 -23.65 -16.83
CA TYR A 59 11.05 -24.43 -17.53
C TYR A 59 10.65 -24.85 -18.95
N THR A 60 9.36 -24.90 -19.27
CA THR A 60 8.89 -25.18 -20.62
C THR A 60 8.05 -24.02 -21.12
N ARG A 61 8.62 -23.11 -21.93
CA ARG A 61 7.86 -22.09 -22.68
C ARG A 61 6.93 -22.70 -23.76
N ARG A 62 6.58 -23.97 -23.63
CA ARG A 62 5.82 -24.73 -24.61
C ARG A 62 4.35 -24.69 -24.24
N SER A 63 3.49 -24.67 -25.26
CA SER A 63 2.05 -24.80 -25.07
C SER A 63 1.70 -26.24 -24.69
N LEU A 64 0.90 -26.38 -23.64
CA LEU A 64 0.35 -27.64 -23.16
C LEU A 64 -1.10 -27.71 -23.57
N LEU A 65 -1.52 -28.86 -24.10
CA LEU A 65 -2.91 -29.19 -24.28
C LEU A 65 -3.31 -30.17 -23.18
N MET A 66 -4.42 -29.91 -22.52
CA MET A 66 -4.86 -30.65 -21.34
C MET A 66 -6.34 -31.00 -21.44
N THR A 67 -6.76 -32.05 -20.73
CA THR A 67 -8.18 -32.27 -20.48
C THR A 67 -8.73 -31.16 -19.59
N ALA A 68 -10.06 -30.92 -19.62
CA ALA A 68 -10.69 -29.89 -18.79
C ALA A 68 -10.40 -30.09 -17.29
N ARG A 69 -10.43 -31.34 -16.81
CA ARG A 69 -10.10 -31.68 -15.43
C ARG A 69 -8.65 -31.35 -15.08
N ALA A 70 -7.71 -31.81 -15.89
CA ALA A 70 -6.28 -31.56 -15.65
C ALA A 70 -5.96 -30.06 -15.72
N ALA A 71 -6.64 -29.31 -16.60
CA ALA A 71 -6.51 -27.86 -16.68
C ALA A 71 -7.05 -27.15 -15.42
N ALA A 72 -8.19 -27.59 -14.87
CA ALA A 72 -8.72 -27.03 -13.63
C ALA A 72 -7.77 -27.26 -12.45
N GLU A 73 -7.23 -28.48 -12.30
CA GLU A 73 -6.24 -28.81 -11.27
C GLU A 73 -4.92 -28.04 -11.46
N TRP A 74 -4.54 -27.76 -12.71
CA TRP A 74 -3.39 -26.93 -13.03
C TRP A 74 -3.62 -25.47 -12.66
N ASP A 75 -4.77 -24.92 -13.05
CA ASP A 75 -5.16 -23.52 -12.81
C ASP A 75 -5.34 -23.24 -11.31
N ALA A 76 -5.84 -24.21 -10.53
CA ALA A 76 -5.96 -24.10 -9.06
C ALA A 76 -4.59 -23.95 -8.38
N ARG A 77 -3.68 -24.91 -8.60
CA ARG A 77 -2.30 -24.84 -8.10
C ARG A 77 -1.59 -23.58 -8.55
N ALA A 78 -1.84 -23.20 -9.80
CA ALA A 78 -1.31 -22.00 -10.40
C ALA A 78 -1.74 -20.71 -9.68
N GLY A 79 -3.00 -20.67 -9.23
CA GLY A 79 -3.58 -19.57 -8.47
C GLY A 79 -3.05 -19.50 -7.04
N GLU A 80 -2.93 -20.63 -6.36
CA GLU A 80 -2.35 -20.72 -5.01
C GLU A 80 -0.93 -20.15 -4.96
N GLU A 81 -0.04 -20.60 -5.86
CA GLU A 81 1.33 -20.08 -5.94
C GLU A 81 1.39 -18.58 -6.30
N ALA A 82 0.39 -18.07 -7.02
CA ALA A 82 0.33 -16.66 -7.39
C ALA A 82 -0.15 -15.80 -6.22
N LEU A 83 -1.08 -16.32 -5.42
CA LEU A 83 -1.57 -15.70 -4.21
C LEU A 83 -0.47 -15.59 -3.15
N GLU A 84 0.25 -16.69 -2.90
CA GLU A 84 1.39 -16.71 -1.98
C GLU A 84 2.44 -15.65 -2.36
N ARG A 85 2.85 -15.62 -3.64
CA ARG A 85 3.77 -14.60 -4.16
C ARG A 85 3.25 -13.17 -4.05
N ALA A 86 1.93 -12.96 -4.12
CA ALA A 86 1.34 -11.64 -3.96
C ALA A 86 1.37 -11.21 -2.49
N GLN A 87 1.12 -12.13 -1.56
CA GLN A 87 1.23 -11.90 -0.12
C GLN A 87 2.67 -11.59 0.28
N ASP A 88 3.64 -12.38 -0.19
CA ASP A 88 5.07 -12.13 0.09
C ASP A 88 5.50 -10.73 -0.35
N ARG A 89 5.08 -10.31 -1.55
CA ARG A 89 5.36 -8.96 -2.08
C ARG A 89 4.68 -7.86 -1.27
N GLN A 90 3.48 -8.12 -0.78
CA GLN A 90 2.77 -7.16 0.07
C GLN A 90 3.48 -7.00 1.41
N ASP A 91 3.95 -8.10 2.00
CA ASP A 91 4.71 -8.10 3.25
C ASP A 91 6.08 -7.43 3.08
N GLU A 92 6.77 -7.69 1.97
CA GLU A 92 8.02 -7.01 1.61
C GLU A 92 7.80 -5.50 1.46
N ALA A 93 6.79 -5.09 0.69
CA ALA A 93 6.44 -3.68 0.53
C ALA A 93 6.09 -3.01 1.88
N ARG A 94 5.41 -3.72 2.77
CA ARG A 94 5.09 -3.23 4.11
C ARG A 94 6.34 -3.04 4.98
N ARG A 95 7.30 -3.97 4.90
CA ARG A 95 8.59 -3.84 5.60
C ARG A 95 9.37 -2.63 5.08
N ASP A 96 9.41 -2.45 3.76
CA ASP A 96 10.06 -1.32 3.13
C ASP A 96 9.41 0.01 3.52
N GLU A 97 8.08 0.07 3.56
CA GLU A 97 7.32 1.24 4.03
C GLU A 97 7.67 1.59 5.48
N MET A 98 7.70 0.59 6.38
CA MET A 98 8.10 0.81 7.77
C MET A 98 9.54 1.28 7.88
N ALA A 99 10.46 0.70 7.10
CA ALA A 99 11.87 1.11 7.09
C ALA A 99 12.02 2.56 6.61
N ALA A 100 11.30 2.94 5.55
CA ALA A 100 11.27 4.31 5.06
C ALA A 100 10.68 5.29 6.09
N PHE A 101 9.59 4.90 6.77
CA PHE A 101 8.99 5.72 7.82
C PHE A 101 9.95 5.93 9.00
N GLN A 102 10.65 4.89 9.44
CA GLN A 102 11.66 4.99 10.50
C GLN A 102 12.83 5.89 10.08
N ALA A 103 13.30 5.77 8.83
CA ALA A 103 14.35 6.62 8.29
C ALA A 103 13.94 8.11 8.25
N ILE A 104 12.71 8.42 7.82
CA ILE A 104 12.17 9.79 7.83
C ILE A 104 12.09 10.32 9.26
N ARG A 105 11.61 9.52 10.21
CA ARG A 105 11.51 9.90 11.63
C ARG A 105 12.88 10.20 12.23
N ALA A 106 13.88 9.37 11.96
CA ALA A 106 15.26 9.58 12.40
C ALA A 106 15.87 10.85 11.78
N ALA A 107 15.65 11.08 10.48
CA ALA A 107 16.18 12.23 9.76
C ALA A 107 15.55 13.57 10.16
N LYS A 108 14.25 13.58 10.51
CA LYS A 108 13.56 14.79 10.99
C LYS A 108 13.90 15.17 12.43
N GLY A 109 14.68 14.36 13.16
CA GLY A 109 14.96 14.57 14.58
C GLY A 109 13.68 14.59 15.44
N ASP A 110 12.61 13.99 14.94
CA ASP A 110 11.26 14.17 15.46
C ASP A 110 11.05 13.25 16.65
N LYS A 111 10.93 13.83 17.85
CA LYS A 111 10.69 13.13 19.13
C LYS A 111 9.25 12.57 19.19
N GLY A 112 8.82 11.82 18.19
CA GLY A 112 7.46 11.26 18.12
C GLY A 112 6.34 12.31 18.15
N PRO A 113 5.08 11.89 18.02
CA PRO A 113 3.98 12.79 18.30
C PRO A 113 4.05 13.18 19.78
N ALA A 114 4.08 14.50 20.04
CA ALA A 114 3.84 15.07 21.36
C ALA A 114 2.68 14.32 22.01
N THR A 115 2.91 13.76 23.21
CA THR A 115 1.84 13.13 23.99
C THR A 115 0.71 14.15 24.15
N GLU A 116 -0.54 13.69 24.21
CA GLU A 116 -1.73 14.54 24.23
C GLU A 116 -1.68 15.66 25.30
N GLY A 117 -0.90 15.45 26.37
CA GLY A 117 -0.60 16.45 27.39
C GLY A 117 0.32 17.62 26.96
N GLU A 118 1.23 17.42 25.99
CA GLU A 118 2.11 18.47 25.45
C GLU A 118 1.41 19.36 24.41
N ARG A 119 0.39 18.86 23.70
CA ARG A 119 -0.38 19.63 22.71
C ARG A 119 -1.26 20.71 23.34
N ASN A 120 -1.53 20.61 24.64
CA ASN A 120 -2.47 21.49 25.36
C ASN A 120 -1.79 22.52 26.25
N THR A 121 -0.47 22.70 26.15
CA THR A 121 0.27 23.68 26.96
C THR A 121 1.09 24.62 26.09
N ALA A 122 0.84 25.93 26.23
CA ALA A 122 1.63 26.98 25.60
C ALA A 122 2.42 27.74 26.67
N ARG A 123 3.72 27.99 26.43
CA ARG A 123 4.55 28.80 27.32
C ARG A 123 4.67 30.20 26.75
N ILE A 124 4.23 31.20 27.51
CA ILE A 124 4.29 32.61 27.12
C ILE A 124 5.35 33.28 27.98
N THR A 125 6.39 33.83 27.35
CA THR A 125 7.41 34.63 28.03
C THR A 125 7.29 36.08 27.59
N ILE A 126 6.93 36.95 28.53
CA ILE A 126 6.87 38.39 28.34
C ILE A 126 8.22 38.96 28.76
N LYS A 127 9.00 39.43 27.80
CA LYS A 127 10.26 40.13 28.07
C LYS A 127 9.98 41.47 28.76
N PRO A 128 10.85 41.93 29.66
CA PRO A 128 10.65 43.20 30.35
C PRO A 128 10.70 44.35 29.33
N MET A 129 9.55 44.97 29.09
CA MET A 129 9.50 46.26 28.41
C MET A 129 9.84 47.35 29.43
N HIS A 130 10.71 48.29 29.06
CA HIS A 130 10.99 49.43 29.92
C HIS A 130 9.72 50.29 30.05
N GLY A 131 9.07 50.22 31.21
CA GLY A 131 7.80 50.88 31.52
C GLY A 131 7.35 50.53 32.94
N ARG A 132 6.55 51.40 33.57
CA ARG A 132 6.16 51.33 34.99
C ARG A 132 5.59 49.95 35.38
N GLU A 133 5.80 49.51 36.62
CA GLU A 133 5.38 48.20 37.17
C GLU A 133 3.92 47.83 36.87
N SER A 134 3.01 48.82 36.83
CA SER A 134 1.59 48.62 36.51
C SER A 134 1.33 48.06 35.10
N THR A 135 2.29 48.18 34.17
CA THR A 135 2.10 47.80 32.76
C THR A 135 2.08 46.27 32.57
N ALA A 136 2.78 45.54 33.45
CA ALA A 136 2.81 44.08 33.40
C ALA A 136 1.43 43.49 33.76
N ASP A 137 0.78 44.01 34.79
CA ASP A 137 -0.54 43.51 35.24
C ASP A 137 -1.64 43.78 34.20
N PHE A 138 -1.60 44.93 33.51
CA PHE A 138 -2.52 45.21 32.40
C PHE A 138 -2.32 44.26 31.22
N LEU A 139 -1.07 43.96 30.84
CA LEU A 139 -0.77 43.01 29.76
C LEU A 139 -1.20 41.59 30.12
N LEU A 140 -1.06 41.19 31.38
CA LEU A 140 -1.55 39.89 31.86
C LEU A 140 -3.07 39.83 31.74
N SER A 141 -3.79 40.89 32.14
CA SER A 141 -5.24 40.95 32.03
C SER A 141 -5.73 40.95 30.58
N ASP A 142 -5.01 41.61 29.66
CA ASP A 142 -5.33 41.60 28.23
C ASP A 142 -5.04 40.23 27.59
N ILE A 143 -3.97 39.56 28.01
CA ILE A 143 -3.67 38.19 27.57
C ILE A 143 -4.74 37.22 28.11
N GLU A 144 -5.19 37.39 29.35
CA GLU A 144 -6.32 36.62 29.90
C GLU A 144 -7.62 36.86 29.13
N ALA A 145 -7.92 38.12 28.81
CA ALA A 145 -9.10 38.48 28.02
C ALA A 145 -9.03 37.94 26.59
N GLY A 146 -7.87 38.02 25.94
CA GLY A 146 -7.64 37.57 24.56
C GLY A 146 -7.56 36.05 24.39
N LEU A 147 -7.08 35.33 25.41
CA LEU A 147 -7.07 33.86 25.40
C LEU A 147 -8.46 33.25 25.71
N GLY A 148 -9.40 34.06 26.21
CA GLY A 148 -10.79 33.69 26.43
C GLY A 148 -11.00 32.57 27.46
N THR A 149 -12.20 32.01 27.50
CA THR A 149 -12.59 30.96 28.47
C THR A 149 -11.96 29.59 28.20
N THR A 150 -11.26 29.45 27.08
CA THR A 150 -10.73 28.18 26.55
C THR A 150 -9.40 27.79 27.20
N TRP A 151 -8.65 28.77 27.71
CA TRP A 151 -7.33 28.56 28.28
C TRP A 151 -7.31 28.97 29.76
N SER A 152 -6.65 28.18 30.58
CA SER A 152 -6.29 28.53 31.96
C SER A 152 -4.84 28.97 32.03
N LEU A 153 -4.57 30.15 32.60
CA LEU A 153 -3.22 30.60 32.89
C LEU A 153 -2.77 30.10 34.27
N GLY A 154 -1.56 29.55 34.32
CA GLY A 154 -0.83 29.28 35.54
C GLY A 154 -0.21 30.56 36.10
N ARG A 155 0.14 30.54 37.40
CA ARG A 155 0.70 31.72 38.07
C ARG A 155 1.98 32.23 37.39
N PRO A 156 2.12 33.55 37.18
CA PRO A 156 3.33 34.14 36.63
C PRO A 156 4.54 33.79 37.51
N ARG A 157 5.66 33.49 36.86
CA ARG A 157 6.96 33.33 37.52
C ARG A 157 7.93 34.34 36.94
N GLN A 158 8.58 35.09 37.82
CA GLN A 158 9.64 36.00 37.43
C GLN A 158 10.93 35.21 37.19
N THR A 159 11.54 35.44 36.03
CA THR A 159 12.80 34.82 35.60
C THR A 159 13.79 35.92 35.22
N LYS A 160 15.05 35.54 34.98
CA LYS A 160 16.09 36.49 34.54
C LYS A 160 15.75 37.18 33.21
N ASP A 161 14.91 36.56 32.39
CA ASP A 161 14.55 37.01 31.04
C ASP A 161 13.19 37.73 30.96
N GLY A 162 12.49 37.87 32.09
CA GLY A 162 11.16 38.47 32.17
C GLY A 162 10.15 37.65 32.96
N ILE A 163 8.86 37.88 32.71
CA ILE A 163 7.77 37.14 33.36
C ILE A 163 7.36 36.00 32.42
N THR A 164 7.38 34.77 32.94
CA THR A 164 6.91 33.58 32.20
C THR A 164 5.61 33.09 32.80
N LEU A 165 4.64 32.79 31.95
CA LEU A 165 3.40 32.11 32.30
C LEU A 165 3.25 30.84 31.48
N THR A 166 2.48 29.91 32.02
CA THR A 166 2.08 28.69 31.32
C THR A 166 0.58 28.77 31.09
N ALA A 167 0.16 28.78 29.83
CA ALA A 167 -1.22 28.61 29.44
C ALA A 167 -1.50 27.12 29.20
N THR A 168 -2.64 26.64 29.69
CA THR A 168 -3.08 25.26 29.51
C THR A 168 -4.52 25.26 29.00
N LEU A 169 -4.80 24.51 27.95
CA LEU A 169 -6.15 24.36 27.40
C LEU A 169 -7.04 23.65 28.44
N ARG A 170 -8.23 24.19 28.72
CA ARG A 170 -9.14 23.56 29.69
C ARG A 170 -9.72 22.26 29.10
N PRO A 171 -9.75 21.15 29.88
CA PRO A 171 -10.29 19.89 29.40
C PRO A 171 -11.81 19.99 29.16
N GLY A 172 -12.27 19.58 27.98
CA GLY A 172 -13.69 19.59 27.58
C GLY A 172 -14.05 20.50 26.40
N ILE A 173 -13.07 21.19 25.80
CA ILE A 173 -13.23 21.93 24.55
C ILE A 173 -12.44 21.19 23.48
N GLU A 174 -13.12 20.54 22.54
CA GLU A 174 -12.47 19.93 21.38
C GLU A 174 -11.76 21.03 20.60
N SER A 175 -10.43 20.89 20.45
CA SER A 175 -9.67 21.76 19.57
C SER A 175 -10.06 21.42 18.13
N HIS A 176 -11.02 22.14 17.55
CA HIS A 176 -10.98 22.31 16.11
C HIS A 176 -9.67 23.03 15.81
N GLY A 177 -8.73 22.28 15.24
CA GLY A 177 -7.41 22.80 14.89
C GLY A 177 -7.54 24.09 14.07
N PRO A 178 -6.57 25.00 14.15
CA PRO A 178 -6.65 26.24 13.41
C PRO A 178 -6.76 25.95 11.92
N GLU A 179 -7.93 26.24 11.33
CA GLU A 179 -7.99 26.52 9.91
C GLU A 179 -7.02 27.67 9.63
N ALA A 180 -6.31 27.53 8.51
CA ALA A 180 -5.19 28.37 8.09
C ALA A 180 -5.44 29.86 8.37
N PRO A 181 -4.39 30.63 8.76
CA PRO A 181 -4.56 32.05 9.00
C PRO A 181 -5.06 32.74 7.72
N ALA A 182 -6.26 33.30 7.80
CA ALA A 182 -6.72 34.31 6.87
C ALA A 182 -5.81 35.54 7.02
N THR A 183 -5.04 35.82 5.98
CA THR A 183 -4.31 37.08 5.81
C THR A 183 -5.32 38.23 5.82
N LEU A 184 -5.23 39.12 6.80
CA LEU A 184 -5.85 40.43 6.76
C LEU A 184 -4.74 41.48 6.65
N PHE A 185 -4.91 42.36 5.67
CA PHE A 185 -4.05 43.51 5.34
C PHE A 185 -4.02 44.54 6.48
#